data_AF-A0A929F9M1-F1
#
_entry.id   AF-A0A929F9M1-F1
#
_cell.length_a   1.000
_cell.length_b   1.000
_cell.length_c   1.000
_cell.angle_alpha   90.00
_cell.angle_beta   90.00
_cell.angle_gamma   90.00
#
_symmetry.space_group_name_H-M   'P 1'
#
loop_
_entity.id
_entity.type
_entity.pdbx_description
1 polymer ?
#
loop_
_entity_poly.entity_id
_entity_poly.type
_entity_poly.pdbx_seq_one_letter_code
_entity_poly.pdbx_strand_id
1 'polypeptide(L)'
;MKFKIFEGITRNVFILGLVSLFTDLSSQMVFPLIPLFMVTVLGSGVYAVGIVEGAAETTASFLKVVSGYWSDKIGRRKPFVLFGYSISAITKPLFAFANIWSFVLYIRVIERIGKGIRSAPRDAIVAESSDESVRGRAYGFHRAMDGVGSVLGAALAFLLLPVFGYRNIFMFAFLPGMVAVFIILFIKEK
;
A
#
# COMPACT_ATOMS: atom_id res chain seq x y z
N MET A 1 33.43 -14.56 -8.22
CA MET A 1 32.45 -13.56 -8.67
C MET A 1 31.75 -12.99 -7.43
N LYS A 2 32.12 -11.79 -6.95
CA LYS A 2 31.42 -11.19 -5.79
C LYS A 2 30.04 -10.72 -6.26
N PHE A 3 28.98 -11.32 -5.75
CA PHE A 3 27.61 -10.89 -6.07
C PHE A 3 27.41 -9.43 -5.63
N LYS A 4 27.50 -8.50 -6.59
CA LYS A 4 27.19 -7.06 -6.41
C LYS A 4 25.68 -6.79 -6.25
N ILE A 5 24.91 -7.77 -5.79
CA ILE A 5 23.45 -7.70 -5.67
C ILE A 5 23.03 -6.60 -4.67
N PHE A 6 23.84 -6.34 -3.65
CA PHE A 6 23.56 -5.34 -2.62
C PHE A 6 24.10 -3.94 -2.93
N GLU A 7 24.79 -3.76 -4.06
CA GLU A 7 25.33 -2.46 -4.46
C GLU A 7 24.18 -1.53 -4.88
N GLY A 8 24.02 -0.40 -4.18
CA GLY A 8 22.91 0.56 -4.35
C GLY A 8 21.74 0.40 -3.37
N ILE A 9 21.75 -0.64 -2.52
CA ILE A 9 20.76 -0.82 -1.45
C ILE A 9 21.23 -0.07 -0.21
N THR A 10 20.90 1.22 -0.14
CA THR A 10 21.17 2.02 1.05
C THR A 10 20.18 1.69 2.17
N ARG A 11 20.45 2.19 3.38
CA ARG A 11 19.58 2.01 4.54
C ARG A 11 18.13 2.42 4.25
N ASN A 12 17.92 3.58 3.59
CA ASN A 12 16.58 4.03 3.25
C ASN A 12 15.90 3.13 2.23
N VAL A 13 16.63 2.65 1.22
CA VAL A 13 16.10 1.71 0.22
C VAL A 13 15.68 0.39 0.88
N PHE A 14 16.50 -0.13 1.80
CA PHE A 14 16.18 -1.33 2.56
C PHE A 14 14.93 -1.15 3.44
N ILE A 15 14.87 -0.05 4.21
CA ILE A 15 13.71 0.29 5.05
C ILE A 15 12.46 0.43 4.19
N LEU A 16 12.53 1.14 3.06
CA LEU A 16 11.41 1.30 2.14
C LEU A 16 10.97 -0.03 1.51
N GLY A 17 11.91 -0.93 1.23
CA GLY A 17 11.60 -2.31 0.83
C GLY A 17 10.77 -3.04 1.88
N LEU A 18 11.18 -2.99 3.16
CA LEU A 18 10.39 -3.56 4.27
C LEU A 18 9.00 -2.90 4.39
N VAL A 19 8.93 -1.57 4.29
CA VAL A 19 7.65 -0.84 4.31
C VAL A 19 6.74 -1.31 3.17
N SER A 20 7.27 -1.49 1.96
CA SER A 20 6.48 -2.01 0.84
C SER A 20 6.02 -3.44 1.11
N LEU A 21 6.92 -4.34 1.51
CA LEU A 21 6.57 -5.72 1.84
C LEU A 21 5.39 -5.80 2.82
N PHE A 22 5.48 -5.11 3.95
CA PHE A 22 4.41 -5.16 4.96
C PHE A 22 3.13 -4.45 4.50
N THR A 23 3.25 -3.39 3.69
CA THR A 23 2.07 -2.72 3.14
C THR A 23 1.37 -3.55 2.08
N ASP A 24 2.11 -4.24 1.22
CA ASP A 24 1.57 -5.07 0.16
C ASP A 24 1.04 -6.40 0.73
N LEU A 25 1.68 -6.95 1.77
CA LEU A 25 1.11 -8.01 2.62
C LEU A 25 -0.26 -7.58 3.16
N SER A 26 -0.33 -6.42 3.82
CA SER A 26 -1.57 -5.83 4.33
C SER A 26 -2.63 -5.59 3.25
N SER A 27 -2.23 -5.06 2.10
CA SER A 27 -3.17 -4.62 1.05
C SER A 27 -3.69 -5.79 0.23
N GLN A 28 -2.86 -6.79 -0.05
CA GLN A 28 -3.27 -7.99 -0.78
C GLN A 28 -4.02 -9.01 0.07
N MET A 29 -4.00 -8.87 1.40
CA MET A 29 -4.97 -9.56 2.25
C MET A 29 -6.41 -9.07 2.00
N VAL A 30 -6.59 -7.82 1.55
CA VAL A 30 -7.89 -7.17 1.43
C VAL A 30 -8.35 -7.06 -0.02
N PHE A 31 -7.46 -6.65 -0.92
CA PHE A 31 -7.76 -6.32 -2.31
C PHE A 31 -8.56 -7.41 -3.08
N PRO A 32 -8.12 -8.69 -3.13
CA PRO A 32 -8.88 -9.72 -3.84
C PRO A 32 -10.22 -10.04 -3.16
N LEU A 33 -10.33 -9.77 -1.85
CA LEU A 33 -11.52 -10.08 -1.06
C LEU A 33 -12.59 -9.00 -1.15
N ILE A 34 -12.26 -7.74 -1.48
CA ILE A 34 -13.26 -6.66 -1.58
C ILE A 34 -14.33 -6.96 -2.64
N PRO A 35 -13.98 -7.27 -3.91
CA PRO A 35 -14.99 -7.62 -4.91
C PRO A 35 -15.83 -8.84 -4.52
N LEU A 36 -15.20 -9.87 -3.95
CA LEU A 36 -15.87 -11.08 -3.48
C LEU A 36 -16.84 -10.77 -2.35
N PHE A 37 -16.42 -9.99 -1.35
CA PHE A 37 -17.25 -9.56 -0.24
C PHE A 37 -18.46 -8.74 -0.72
N MET A 38 -18.24 -7.81 -1.66
CA MET A 38 -19.31 -7.00 -2.24
C MET A 38 -20.36 -7.85 -2.96
N VAL A 39 -19.96 -8.82 -3.77
CA VAL A 39 -20.90 -9.64 -4.55
C VAL A 39 -21.54 -10.72 -3.69
N THR A 40 -20.75 -11.46 -2.90
CA THR A 40 -21.23 -12.67 -2.21
C THR A 40 -21.85 -12.39 -0.85
N VAL A 41 -21.40 -11.35 -0.14
CA VAL A 41 -21.89 -11.04 1.23
C VAL A 41 -22.85 -9.85 1.21
N LEU A 42 -22.51 -8.78 0.47
CA LEU A 42 -23.36 -7.59 0.39
C LEU A 42 -24.43 -7.69 -0.71
N GLY A 43 -24.40 -8.74 -1.54
CA GLY A 43 -25.36 -8.95 -2.62
C GLY A 43 -25.35 -7.86 -3.69
N SER A 44 -24.22 -7.14 -3.85
CA SER A 44 -24.12 -6.06 -4.83
C SER A 44 -23.87 -6.61 -6.24
N GLY A 45 -24.36 -5.90 -7.25
CA GLY A 45 -24.06 -6.24 -8.64
C GLY A 45 -22.62 -5.90 -9.04
N VAL A 46 -22.10 -6.58 -10.06
CA VAL A 46 -20.72 -6.38 -10.58
C VAL A 46 -20.44 -4.94 -11.00
N TYR A 47 -21.47 -4.19 -11.42
CA TYR A 47 -21.34 -2.76 -11.73
C TYR A 47 -20.86 -1.94 -10.52
N ALA A 48 -21.27 -2.30 -9.29
CA ALA A 48 -20.87 -1.62 -8.07
C ALA A 48 -19.36 -1.80 -7.83
N VAL A 49 -18.81 -2.98 -8.11
CA VAL A 49 -17.36 -3.24 -8.06
C VAL A 49 -16.62 -2.33 -9.04
N GLY A 50 -17.13 -2.19 -10.27
CA GLY A 50 -16.56 -1.28 -11.27
C GLY A 50 -16.54 0.18 -10.83
N ILE A 51 -17.63 0.67 -10.23
CA ILE A 51 -17.71 2.02 -9.67
C ILE A 51 -16.72 2.20 -8.52
N VAL A 52 -16.66 1.24 -7.60
CA VAL A 52 -15.78 1.29 -6.43
C VAL A 52 -14.31 1.31 -6.83
N GLU A 53 -13.86 0.37 -7.64
CA GLU A 53 -12.45 0.32 -8.05
C GLU A 53 -12.09 1.46 -9.00
N GLY A 54 -13.01 1.85 -9.89
CA GLY A 54 -12.82 2.98 -10.80
C GLY A 54 -12.64 4.30 -10.06
N ALA A 55 -13.54 4.62 -9.12
CA ALA A 55 -13.42 5.82 -8.29
C ALA A 55 -12.13 5.80 -7.46
N ALA A 56 -11.82 4.66 -6.84
CA ALA A 56 -10.69 4.54 -5.95
C ALA A 56 -9.34 4.68 -6.70
N GLU A 57 -9.13 4.01 -7.84
CA GLU A 57 -7.87 4.13 -8.58
C GLU A 57 -7.74 5.50 -9.29
N THR A 58 -8.86 6.12 -9.68
CA THR A 58 -8.87 7.51 -10.15
C THR A 58 -8.39 8.45 -9.05
N THR A 59 -8.95 8.34 -7.84
CA THR A 59 -8.52 9.14 -6.69
C THR A 59 -7.02 8.97 -6.40
N ALA A 60 -6.52 7.72 -6.37
CA ALA A 60 -5.10 7.46 -6.15
C ALA A 60 -4.22 8.10 -7.23
N SER A 61 -4.61 7.99 -8.50
CA SER A 61 -3.85 8.50 -9.64
C SER A 61 -3.75 10.03 -9.63
N PHE A 62 -4.88 10.73 -9.41
CA PHE A 62 -4.88 12.19 -9.29
C PHE A 62 -4.04 12.66 -8.10
N LEU A 63 -4.22 12.05 -6.93
CA LEU A 63 -3.49 12.44 -5.73
C LEU A 63 -2.00 12.11 -5.81
N LYS A 64 -1.60 11.10 -6.59
CA LYS A 64 -0.19 10.82 -6.86
C LYS A 64 0.50 12.00 -7.54
N VAL A 65 -0.14 12.61 -8.54
CA VAL A 65 0.39 13.80 -9.24
C VAL A 65 0.48 14.98 -8.28
N VAL A 66 -0.61 15.26 -7.57
CA VAL A 66 -0.69 16.40 -6.63
C VAL A 66 0.32 16.26 -5.49
N SER A 67 0.37 15.10 -4.85
CA SER A 67 1.30 14.86 -3.73
C SER A 67 2.77 14.87 -4.16
N GLY A 68 3.08 14.37 -5.37
CA GLY A 68 4.42 14.50 -5.95
C GLY A 68 4.86 15.95 -6.02
N TYR A 69 4.07 16.79 -6.71
CA TYR A 69 4.33 18.22 -6.85
C TYR A 69 4.50 18.92 -5.50
N TRP A 70 3.58 18.70 -4.55
CA TRP A 70 3.66 19.34 -3.24
C TRP A 70 4.84 18.84 -2.40
N SER A 71 5.18 17.56 -2.48
CA SER A 71 6.33 17.01 -1.75
C SER A 71 7.65 17.58 -2.26
N ASP A 72 7.78 17.76 -3.58
CA ASP A 72 8.97 18.36 -4.18
C ASP A 72 9.04 19.86 -3.89
N LYS A 73 7.90 20.57 -3.96
CA LYS A 73 7.83 22.01 -3.63
C LYS A 73 8.17 22.30 -2.16
N ILE A 74 7.73 21.45 -1.24
CA ILE A 74 8.02 21.58 0.20
C ILE A 74 9.45 21.10 0.52
N GLY A 75 10.03 20.24 -0.32
CA GLY A 75 11.34 19.62 -0.08
C GLY A 75 11.33 18.61 1.06
N ARG A 76 10.15 18.12 1.49
CA ARG A 76 10.00 17.08 2.52
C ARG A 76 9.01 16.03 2.05
N ARG A 77 9.43 14.77 2.04
CA ARG A 77 8.71 13.63 1.48
C ARG A 77 8.20 12.66 2.54
N LYS A 78 8.96 12.44 3.61
CA LYS A 78 8.63 11.59 4.75
C LYS A 78 7.29 11.92 5.38
N PRO A 79 6.87 13.20 5.56
CA PRO A 79 5.53 13.49 6.08
C PRO A 79 4.42 12.95 5.18
N PHE A 80 4.53 13.12 3.85
CA PHE A 80 3.56 12.59 2.90
C PHE A 80 3.53 11.06 2.90
N VAL A 81 4.72 10.44 2.93
CA VAL A 81 4.87 8.98 3.02
C VAL A 81 4.19 8.47 4.29
N LEU A 82 4.56 9.00 5.46
CA LEU A 82 4.01 8.57 6.75
C LEU A 82 2.50 8.76 6.80
N PHE A 83 1.99 9.92 6.39
CA PHE A 83 0.56 10.21 6.39
C PHE A 83 -0.21 9.27 5.47
N GLY A 84 0.25 9.11 4.22
CA GLY A 84 -0.44 8.27 3.25
C GLY A 84 -0.44 6.79 3.64
N TYR A 85 0.68 6.26 4.15
CA TYR A 85 0.72 4.89 4.67
C TYR A 85 -0.18 4.71 5.91
N SER A 86 -0.26 5.70 6.79
CA SER A 86 -1.12 5.66 7.98
C SER A 86 -2.60 5.60 7.60
N ILE A 87 -3.04 6.44 6.66
CA ILE A 87 -4.41 6.40 6.13
C ILE A 87 -4.69 5.01 5.54
N SER A 88 -3.83 4.50 4.66
CA SER A 88 -4.04 3.19 4.04
C SER A 88 -4.07 2.04 5.06
N ALA A 89 -3.37 2.14 6.20
CA ALA A 89 -3.39 1.12 7.24
C ALA A 89 -4.68 1.20 8.08
N ILE A 90 -4.98 2.38 8.64
CA ILE A 90 -6.11 2.61 9.57
C ILE A 90 -7.47 2.40 8.88
N THR A 91 -7.54 2.59 7.57
CA THR A 91 -8.79 2.43 6.82
C THR A 91 -9.21 0.96 6.66
N LYS A 92 -8.29 0.00 6.71
CA LYS A 92 -8.59 -1.41 6.39
C LYS A 92 -9.61 -2.07 7.32
N PRO A 93 -9.53 -1.93 8.67
CA PRO A 93 -10.56 -2.43 9.56
C PRO A 93 -11.97 -1.91 9.26
N LEU A 94 -12.11 -0.72 8.66
CA LEU A 94 -13.43 -0.15 8.38
C LEU A 94 -14.24 -1.01 7.40
N PHE A 95 -13.58 -1.76 6.51
CA PHE A 95 -14.28 -2.71 5.63
C PHE A 95 -15.01 -3.79 6.41
N ALA A 96 -14.55 -4.16 7.61
CA ALA A 96 -15.19 -5.15 8.46
C ALA A 96 -16.57 -4.70 8.95
N PHE A 97 -16.87 -3.39 8.93
CA PHE A 97 -18.14 -2.81 9.37
C PHE A 97 -19.05 -2.46 8.19
N ALA A 98 -18.63 -2.69 6.95
CA ALA A 98 -19.44 -2.40 5.78
C ALA A 98 -20.63 -3.37 5.67
N ASN A 99 -21.84 -2.81 5.59
CA ASN A 99 -23.09 -3.56 5.42
C ASN A 99 -23.79 -3.28 4.09
N ILE A 100 -23.31 -2.28 3.34
CA ILE A 100 -23.79 -1.91 2.02
C ILE A 100 -22.61 -1.51 1.14
N TRP A 101 -22.70 -1.72 -0.17
CA TRP A 101 -21.59 -1.49 -1.10
C TRP A 101 -21.19 -0.02 -1.23
N SER A 102 -22.14 0.91 -1.04
CA SER A 102 -21.84 2.35 -1.02
C SER A 102 -20.95 2.72 0.16
N PHE A 103 -21.02 2.01 1.29
CA PHE A 103 -20.08 2.22 2.38
C PHE A 103 -18.67 1.73 2.02
N VAL A 104 -18.57 0.60 1.30
CA VAL A 104 -17.30 0.12 0.73
C VAL A 104 -16.68 1.15 -0.20
N LEU A 105 -17.48 1.84 -1.03
CA LEU A 105 -17.01 2.94 -1.90
C LEU A 105 -16.26 4.01 -1.10
N TYR A 106 -16.88 4.54 -0.04
CA TYR A 106 -16.25 5.59 0.78
C TYR A 106 -14.94 5.10 1.42
N ILE A 107 -14.96 3.90 2.00
CA ILE A 107 -13.77 3.30 2.63
C ILE A 107 -12.66 3.10 1.57
N ARG A 108 -13.01 2.62 0.38
CA ARG A 108 -12.06 2.39 -0.72
C ARG A 108 -11.42 3.68 -1.21
N VAL A 109 -12.22 4.74 -1.38
CA VAL A 109 -11.72 6.06 -1.77
C VAL A 109 -10.75 6.58 -0.70
N ILE A 110 -11.10 6.49 0.59
CA ILE A 110 -10.21 6.92 1.69
C ILE A 110 -8.90 6.11 1.72
N GLU A 111 -8.96 4.78 1.54
CA GLU A 111 -7.77 3.93 1.47
C GLU A 111 -6.85 4.36 0.33
N ARG A 112 -7.45 4.71 -0.82
CA ARG A 112 -6.74 5.15 -2.02
C ARG A 112 -6.23 6.59 -1.96
N ILE A 113 -6.83 7.46 -1.15
CA ILE A 113 -6.21 8.75 -0.77
C ILE A 113 -4.83 8.48 -0.16
N GLY A 114 -4.74 7.53 0.78
CA GLY A 114 -3.47 7.14 1.39
C GLY A 114 -2.43 6.66 0.36
N LYS A 115 -2.82 5.76 -0.55
CA LYS A 115 -1.96 5.28 -1.65
C LYS A 115 -1.51 6.41 -2.57
N GLY A 116 -2.43 7.31 -2.96
CA GLY A 116 -2.14 8.44 -3.82
C GLY A 116 -1.09 9.36 -3.21
N ILE A 117 -1.27 9.72 -1.93
CA ILE A 117 -0.37 10.65 -1.23
C ILE A 117 1.03 10.08 -1.04
N ARG A 118 1.17 8.79 -0.71
CA ARG A 118 2.48 8.20 -0.37
C ARG A 118 3.33 7.82 -1.58
N SER A 119 2.72 7.52 -2.73
CA SER A 119 3.40 6.77 -3.81
C SER A 119 4.52 7.57 -4.48
N ALA A 120 4.23 8.78 -4.98
CA ALA A 120 5.26 9.60 -5.63
C ALA A 120 6.37 10.05 -4.66
N PRO A 121 6.06 10.55 -3.44
CA PRO A 121 7.10 10.93 -2.48
C PRO A 121 7.98 9.75 -2.07
N ARG A 122 7.40 8.55 -1.90
CA ARG A 122 8.17 7.33 -1.61
C ARG A 122 9.15 6.99 -2.73
N ASP A 123 8.66 6.94 -3.97
CA ASP A 123 9.49 6.59 -5.12
C ASP A 123 10.63 7.59 -5.29
N ALA A 124 10.39 8.86 -4.95
CA ALA A 124 11.40 9.90 -5.00
C ALA A 124 12.47 9.73 -3.88
N ILE A 125 12.09 9.30 -2.65
CA ILE A 125 13.07 8.95 -1.60
C ILE A 125 13.99 7.80 -2.06
N VAL A 126 13.47 6.80 -2.78
CA VAL A 126 14.30 5.72 -3.36
C VAL A 126 15.33 6.29 -4.32
N ALA A 127 14.92 7.20 -5.21
CA ALA A 127 15.81 7.85 -6.18
C ALA A 127 16.90 8.72 -5.52
N GLU A 128 16.56 9.48 -4.47
CA GLU A 128 17.54 10.32 -3.74
C GLU A 128 18.47 9.52 -2.83
N SER A 129 18.04 8.33 -2.45
CA SER A 129 18.82 7.41 -1.61
C SER A 129 19.73 6.49 -2.42
N SER A 130 19.85 6.68 -3.74
CA SER A 130 20.70 5.86 -4.61
C SER A 130 21.39 6.70 -5.68
N ASP A 131 22.65 6.34 -5.99
CA ASP A 131 23.40 6.95 -7.09
C ASP A 131 22.79 6.56 -8.43
N GLU A 132 22.93 7.42 -9.45
CA GLU A 132 22.32 7.21 -10.77
C GLU A 132 22.72 5.89 -11.42
N SER A 133 23.98 5.47 -11.24
CA SER A 133 24.52 4.22 -11.81
C SER A 133 23.88 2.95 -11.24
N VAL A 134 23.25 3.02 -10.06
CA VAL A 134 22.66 1.87 -9.36
C VAL A 134 21.18 2.04 -9.02
N ARG A 135 20.57 3.17 -9.42
CA ARG A 135 19.16 3.51 -9.15
C ARG A 135 18.18 2.43 -9.64
N GLY A 136 18.45 1.81 -10.78
CA GLY A 136 17.66 0.68 -11.30
C GLY A 136 17.63 -0.52 -10.34
N ARG A 137 18.75 -0.82 -9.66
CA ARG A 137 18.81 -1.89 -8.66
C ARG A 137 18.06 -1.51 -7.37
N ALA A 138 18.14 -0.25 -6.95
CA ALA A 138 17.39 0.22 -5.79
C ALA A 138 15.87 0.08 -6.00
N TYR A 139 15.35 0.50 -7.16
CA TYR A 139 13.95 0.25 -7.52
C TYR A 139 13.64 -1.23 -7.68
N GLY A 140 14.54 -2.00 -8.28
CA GLY A 140 14.39 -3.45 -8.44
C GLY A 140 14.23 -4.17 -7.09
N PHE A 141 15.09 -3.86 -6.12
CA PHE A 141 14.98 -4.39 -4.76
C PHE A 141 13.67 -3.98 -4.10
N HIS A 142 13.32 -2.70 -4.16
CA HIS A 142 12.07 -2.21 -3.60
C HIS A 142 10.85 -2.93 -4.22
N ARG A 143 10.84 -3.12 -5.55
CA ARG A 143 9.78 -3.82 -6.27
C ARG A 143 9.75 -5.32 -6.00
N ALA A 144 10.90 -5.95 -5.77
CA ALA A 144 10.95 -7.35 -5.35
C ALA A 144 10.28 -7.53 -3.97
N MET A 145 10.56 -6.63 -3.03
CA MET A 145 9.93 -6.66 -1.70
C MET A 145 8.42 -6.42 -1.74
N ASP A 146 7.95 -5.49 -2.58
CA ASP A 146 6.53 -5.28 -2.95
C ASP A 146 5.90 -6.59 -3.44
N GLY A 147 6.52 -7.24 -4.43
CA GLY A 147 6.05 -8.52 -4.98
C GLY A 147 5.98 -9.65 -3.94
N VAL A 148 7.00 -9.78 -3.09
CA VAL A 148 7.01 -10.77 -1.99
C VAL A 148 5.85 -10.50 -1.03
N GLY A 149 5.66 -9.25 -0.60
CA GLY A 149 4.55 -8.86 0.26
C GLY A 149 3.20 -9.19 -0.39
N SER A 150 3.05 -8.89 -1.68
CA SER A 150 1.84 -9.14 -2.44
C SER A 150 1.46 -10.62 -2.50
N VAL A 151 2.43 -11.49 -2.84
CA VAL A 151 2.22 -12.95 -2.89
C VAL A 151 1.85 -13.50 -1.51
N LEU A 152 2.58 -13.10 -0.46
CA LEU A 152 2.30 -13.54 0.91
C LEU A 152 0.91 -13.06 1.37
N GLY A 153 0.52 -11.83 1.02
CA GLY A 153 -0.75 -11.25 1.43
C GLY A 153 -1.93 -11.96 0.80
N ALA A 154 -1.86 -12.23 -0.51
CA ALA A 154 -2.87 -13.00 -1.22
C ALA A 154 -2.96 -14.44 -0.73
N ALA A 155 -1.82 -15.09 -0.48
CA ALA A 155 -1.78 -16.45 0.07
C ALA A 155 -2.43 -16.50 1.47
N LEU A 156 -2.10 -15.55 2.36
CA LEU A 156 -2.71 -15.46 3.68
C LEU A 156 -4.22 -15.19 3.59
N ALA A 157 -4.67 -14.29 2.71
CA ALA A 157 -6.11 -14.08 2.50
C ALA A 157 -6.83 -15.38 2.14
N PHE A 158 -6.30 -16.11 1.15
CA PHE A 158 -6.92 -17.36 0.70
C PHE A 158 -6.95 -18.42 1.80
N LEU A 159 -5.83 -18.62 2.51
CA LEU A 159 -5.72 -19.64 3.56
C LEU A 159 -6.59 -19.31 4.80
N LEU A 160 -6.70 -18.02 5.16
CA LEU A 160 -7.44 -17.60 6.34
C LEU A 160 -8.94 -17.44 6.11
N LEU A 161 -9.38 -17.23 4.84
CA LEU A 161 -10.77 -16.92 4.52
C LEU A 161 -11.77 -17.98 5.00
N PRO A 162 -11.54 -19.29 4.82
CA PRO A 162 -12.48 -20.32 5.25
C PRO A 162 -12.68 -20.39 6.77
N VAL A 163 -11.66 -19.96 7.55
CA VAL A 163 -11.65 -20.08 9.01
C VAL A 163 -12.13 -18.80 9.68
N PHE A 164 -11.67 -17.64 9.19
CA PHE A 164 -11.90 -16.35 9.84
C PHE A 164 -12.98 -15.52 9.13
N GLY A 165 -13.27 -15.78 7.86
CA GLY A 165 -14.20 -14.99 7.06
C GLY A 165 -13.68 -13.59 6.70
N TYR A 166 -14.41 -12.89 5.82
CA TYR A 166 -14.01 -11.61 5.25
C TYR A 166 -13.71 -10.53 6.28
N ARG A 167 -14.64 -10.31 7.21
CA ARG A 167 -14.57 -9.19 8.17
C ARG A 167 -13.37 -9.29 9.11
N ASN A 168 -13.03 -10.48 9.59
CA ASN A 168 -11.87 -10.68 10.45
C ASN A 168 -10.55 -10.51 9.67
N ILE A 169 -10.48 -10.94 8.40
CA ILE A 169 -9.30 -10.69 7.57
C ILE A 169 -9.07 -9.20 7.36
N PHE A 170 -10.14 -8.43 7.12
CA PHE A 170 -10.05 -6.97 7.01
C PHE A 170 -9.51 -6.31 8.28
N MET A 171 -9.86 -6.84 9.46
CA MET A 171 -9.27 -6.42 10.73
C MET A 171 -7.80 -6.82 10.84
N PHE A 172 -7.44 -8.06 10.54
CA PHE A 172 -6.06 -8.55 10.64
C PHE A 172 -5.10 -7.83 9.69
N ALA A 173 -5.58 -7.40 8.53
CA ALA A 173 -4.79 -6.64 7.58
C ALA A 173 -4.25 -5.31 8.14
N PHE A 174 -4.84 -4.78 9.22
CA PHE A 174 -4.32 -3.62 9.95
C PHE A 174 -2.93 -3.86 10.54
N LEU A 175 -2.67 -5.05 11.09
CA LEU A 175 -1.43 -5.36 11.82
C LEU A 175 -0.18 -5.17 10.95
N PRO A 176 -0.05 -5.84 9.77
CA PRO A 176 1.09 -5.60 8.91
C PRO A 176 1.15 -4.16 8.37
N GLY A 177 0.00 -3.51 8.15
CA GLY A 177 -0.05 -2.09 7.78
C GLY A 177 0.57 -1.18 8.83
N MET A 178 0.28 -1.41 10.11
CA MET A 178 0.85 -0.65 11.22
C MET A 178 2.33 -0.94 11.43
N VAL A 179 2.78 -2.17 11.20
CA VAL A 179 4.21 -2.50 11.18
C VAL A 179 4.93 -1.68 10.11
N ALA A 180 4.35 -1.56 8.91
CA ALA A 180 4.91 -0.69 7.87
C ALA A 180 4.97 0.78 8.31
N VAL A 181 3.90 1.31 8.92
CA VAL A 181 3.86 2.69 9.44
C VAL A 181 4.94 2.94 10.49
N PHE A 182 5.14 1.99 11.42
CA PHE A 182 6.19 2.09 12.42
C PHE A 182 7.59 2.09 11.79
N ILE A 183 7.83 1.24 10.79
CA ILE A 183 9.12 1.16 10.09
C ILE A 183 9.47 2.47 9.36
N ILE A 184 8.47 3.20 8.83
CA ILE A 184 8.67 4.51 8.17
C ILE A 184 9.34 5.53 9.10
N LEU A 185 9.12 5.45 10.42
CA LEU A 185 9.71 6.39 11.38
C LEU A 185 11.25 6.36 11.34
N PHE A 186 11.85 5.24 10.93
CA PHE A 186 13.30 5.06 10.83
C PHE A 186 13.91 5.54 9.51
N ILE A 187 13.10 6.01 8.55
CA ILE A 187 13.60 6.66 7.33
C ILE A 187 14.25 7.99 7.71
N LYS A 188 15.43 8.25 7.14
CA LYS A 188 16.12 9.53 7.29
C LYS A 188 15.97 10.35 6.01
N GLU A 189 15.44 11.55 6.12
CA GLU A 189 15.51 12.53 5.01
C GLU A 189 16.90 13.18 5.00
N LYS A 190 17.39 13.52 3.81
CA LYS A 190 18.58 14.34 3.63
C LYS A 190 18.20 15.81 3.72
#